data_AF-A0A1T4WKL7-F1
#
_entry.id   AF-A0A1T4WKL7-F1
#
_cell.length_a   1.000
_cell.length_b   1.000
_cell.length_c   1.000
_cell.angle_alpha   90.00
_cell.angle_beta   90.00
_cell.angle_gamma   90.00
#
_symmetry.space_group_name_H-M   'P 1'
#
loop_
_entity.id
_entity.type
_entity.pdbx_description
1 polymer ?
#
loop_
_entity_poly.entity_id
_entity_poly.type
_entity_poly.pdbx_seq_one_letter_code
_entity_poly.pdbx_strand_id
1 'polypeptide(L)'
;MKNKSKIIILSTVIIFSVIIFLSYTLYANSKILKIPEKTVTLKMNDSYELPSSVDAVMVNGKWKSYEVEWENPKVDTKKAGTFEIYGKIKNSDKTVKAVINVVPKIVNVDDIVQVTLVGGKAELPTKVKAQLEDGTLKEVEVKFDCSPPETDKPDIYFYDNGFVRGYDKPVKLKIVVRESPDVEMKFITEKLDLDKVFSPHVIDSLNDLKYEPLDKKEVSRLKNIFNTELKKYPKEVLAANLNSISFFRSIKYEGISVGGTSDMRMNIYMCDDNYSTKDIKMIFHHELNHILYTNNMELFNEKEWKNANIEGFNYGDGGTEAIKDGNNSMNLSMELAKKGFVNQYSMSAIEEDIAEISNYLFMNDKSFWKLVDSSERLNKKVRILIDFYHKLNPVFTEKYFRNL
;
A
#
# COMPACT_ATOMS: atom_id res chain seq x y z
N MET A 1 -85.95 39.16 -35.19
CA MET A 1 -85.63 38.13 -34.15
C MET A 1 -84.33 37.35 -34.39
N LYS A 2 -83.85 37.11 -35.64
CA LYS A 2 -82.63 36.32 -35.92
C LYS A 2 -81.29 36.86 -35.35
N ASN A 3 -81.10 38.17 -35.21
CA ASN A 3 -79.83 38.74 -34.70
C ASN A 3 -79.66 38.65 -33.17
N LYS A 4 -80.74 38.76 -32.39
CA LYS A 4 -80.67 38.58 -30.92
C LYS A 4 -80.30 37.14 -30.56
N SER A 5 -80.86 36.14 -31.25
CA SER A 5 -80.52 34.73 -31.03
C SER A 5 -79.06 34.40 -31.37
N LYS A 6 -78.49 34.97 -32.45
CA LYS A 6 -77.06 34.79 -32.78
C LYS A 6 -76.13 35.43 -31.74
N ILE A 7 -76.48 36.61 -31.23
CA ILE A 7 -75.69 37.30 -30.18
C ILE A 7 -75.75 36.54 -28.85
N ILE A 8 -76.91 35.99 -28.48
CA ILE A 8 -77.09 35.19 -27.26
C ILE A 8 -76.34 33.86 -27.36
N ILE A 9 -76.35 33.19 -28.52
CA ILE A 9 -75.58 31.95 -28.76
C ILE A 9 -74.08 32.23 -28.74
N LEU A 10 -73.63 33.31 -29.38
CA LEU A 10 -72.20 33.68 -29.39
C LEU A 10 -71.71 34.06 -27.99
N SER A 11 -72.51 34.80 -27.21
CA SER A 11 -72.16 35.15 -25.83
C SER A 11 -72.15 33.94 -24.89
N THR A 12 -73.08 33.00 -25.04
CA THR A 12 -73.06 31.75 -24.26
C THR A 12 -71.87 30.86 -24.62
N VAL A 13 -71.50 30.76 -25.91
CA VAL A 13 -70.31 30.01 -26.34
C VAL A 13 -69.02 30.63 -25.80
N ILE A 14 -68.90 31.97 -25.79
CA ILE A 14 -67.74 32.68 -25.22
C ILE A 14 -67.68 32.46 -23.70
N ILE A 15 -68.80 32.63 -22.99
CA ILE A 15 -68.86 32.40 -21.52
C ILE A 15 -68.49 30.95 -21.19
N PHE A 16 -69.01 29.98 -21.94
CA PHE A 16 -68.70 28.56 -21.74
C PHE A 16 -67.22 28.26 -22.01
N SER A 17 -66.64 28.85 -23.07
CA SER A 17 -65.22 28.71 -23.39
C SER A 17 -64.30 29.34 -22.34
N VAL A 18 -64.68 30.51 -21.80
CA VAL A 18 -63.96 31.18 -20.71
C VAL A 18 -64.05 30.37 -19.43
N ILE A 19 -65.21 29.82 -19.09
CA ILE A 19 -65.38 28.94 -17.92
C ILE A 19 -64.52 27.69 -18.07
N ILE A 20 -64.54 27.01 -19.23
CA ILE A 20 -63.69 25.84 -19.50
C ILE A 20 -62.21 26.20 -19.36
N PHE A 21 -61.78 27.33 -19.93
CA PHE A 21 -60.40 27.79 -19.83
C PHE A 21 -60.00 28.13 -18.40
N LEU A 22 -60.86 28.81 -17.63
CA LEU A 22 -60.64 29.08 -16.21
C LEU A 22 -60.57 27.79 -15.40
N SER A 23 -61.51 26.86 -15.62
CA SER A 23 -61.55 25.55 -14.95
C SER A 23 -60.30 24.72 -15.26
N TYR A 24 -59.86 24.72 -16.52
CA TYR A 24 -58.62 24.05 -16.93
C TYR A 24 -57.39 24.72 -16.32
N THR A 25 -57.34 26.05 -16.28
CA THR A 25 -56.23 26.80 -15.68
C THR A 25 -56.16 26.56 -14.17
N LEU A 26 -57.29 26.59 -13.47
CA LEU A 26 -57.41 26.26 -12.05
C LEU A 26 -56.98 24.81 -11.77
N TYR A 27 -57.39 23.87 -12.62
CA TYR A 27 -56.97 22.47 -12.57
C TYR A 27 -55.47 22.29 -12.83
N ALA A 28 -54.93 22.92 -13.88
CA ALA A 28 -53.53 22.81 -14.25
C ALA A 28 -52.57 23.45 -13.23
N ASN A 29 -53.05 24.47 -12.51
CA ASN A 29 -52.34 25.11 -11.40
C ASN A 29 -52.40 24.33 -10.08
N SER A 30 -53.37 23.42 -9.93
CA SER A 30 -53.60 22.69 -8.67
C SER A 30 -53.16 21.23 -8.72
N LYS A 31 -53.02 20.64 -9.92
CA LYS A 31 -52.66 19.23 -10.08
C LYS A 31 -51.16 19.02 -10.33
N ILE A 32 -50.57 18.16 -9.51
CA ILE A 32 -49.19 17.69 -9.66
C ILE A 32 -49.11 16.74 -10.86
N LEU A 33 -48.16 17.01 -11.77
CA LEU A 33 -47.83 16.15 -12.91
C LEU A 33 -46.77 15.12 -12.51
N LYS A 34 -45.66 15.56 -11.90
CA LYS A 34 -44.52 14.71 -11.56
C LYS A 34 -43.79 15.25 -10.34
N ILE A 35 -43.29 14.35 -9.50
CA ILE A 35 -42.35 14.65 -8.42
C ILE A 35 -41.03 13.98 -8.79
N PRO A 36 -39.92 14.73 -9.03
CA PRO A 36 -38.62 14.12 -9.27
C PRO A 36 -38.16 13.29 -8.07
N GLU A 37 -37.48 12.19 -8.34
CA GLU A 37 -36.85 11.39 -7.29
C GLU A 37 -35.71 12.19 -6.64
N LYS A 38 -35.61 12.13 -5.31
CA LYS A 38 -34.51 12.74 -4.55
C LYS A 38 -33.52 11.67 -4.13
N THR A 39 -32.29 11.77 -4.60
CA THR A 39 -31.20 10.87 -4.18
C THR A 39 -30.27 11.58 -3.18
N VAL A 40 -29.95 10.91 -2.09
CA VAL A 40 -28.96 11.33 -1.08
C VAL A 40 -27.91 10.24 -0.96
N THR A 41 -26.62 10.61 -1.03
CA THR A 41 -25.52 9.65 -0.80
C THR A 41 -24.85 9.96 0.52
N LEU A 42 -24.80 8.98 1.41
CA LEU A 42 -24.21 9.04 2.75
C LEU A 42 -23.05 8.06 2.82
N LYS A 43 -22.00 8.38 3.60
CA LYS A 43 -21.03 7.35 3.98
C LYS A 43 -21.56 6.57 5.17
N MET A 44 -21.09 5.34 5.37
CA MET A 44 -21.45 4.54 6.53
C MET A 44 -21.23 5.31 7.84
N ASN A 45 -22.19 5.18 8.76
CA ASN A 45 -22.29 5.87 10.04
C ASN A 45 -22.52 7.40 9.98
N ASP A 46 -22.69 8.00 8.79
CA ASP A 46 -23.04 9.42 8.70
C ASP A 46 -24.47 9.65 9.25
N SER A 47 -24.68 10.80 9.88
CA SER A 47 -26.01 11.30 10.20
C SER A 47 -26.65 11.94 8.97
N TYR A 48 -27.99 11.95 8.92
CA TYR A 48 -28.71 12.60 7.84
C TYR A 48 -30.03 13.19 8.34
N GLU A 49 -30.50 14.19 7.63
CA GLU A 49 -31.83 14.77 7.79
C GLU A 49 -32.54 14.71 6.44
N LEU A 50 -33.82 14.33 6.46
CA LEU A 50 -34.65 14.36 5.26
C LEU A 50 -35.16 15.78 5.01
N PRO A 51 -35.27 16.22 3.75
CA PRO A 51 -35.75 17.56 3.45
C PRO A 51 -37.21 17.70 3.90
N SER A 52 -37.55 18.85 4.49
CA SER A 52 -38.91 19.15 4.95
C SER A 52 -39.90 19.44 3.81
N SER A 53 -39.40 19.59 2.57
CA SER A 53 -40.21 19.84 1.38
C SER A 53 -39.59 19.24 0.12
N VAL A 54 -40.42 19.04 -0.90
CA VAL A 54 -40.01 18.61 -2.24
C VAL A 54 -40.63 19.47 -3.33
N ASP A 55 -39.90 19.64 -4.42
CA ASP A 55 -40.39 20.36 -5.59
C ASP A 55 -41.14 19.42 -6.53
N ALA A 56 -42.33 19.84 -6.95
CA ALA A 56 -43.17 19.11 -7.89
C ALA A 56 -43.40 19.93 -9.16
N VAL A 57 -43.42 19.26 -10.31
CA VAL A 57 -43.81 19.83 -11.58
C VAL A 57 -45.34 19.74 -11.68
N MET A 58 -45.98 20.87 -11.90
CA MET A 58 -47.43 21.00 -12.06
C MET A 58 -47.84 20.75 -13.51
N VAL A 59 -49.13 20.47 -13.77
CA VAL A 59 -49.64 20.22 -15.14
C VAL A 59 -49.41 21.41 -16.09
N ASN A 60 -49.35 22.63 -15.57
CA ASN A 60 -48.99 23.83 -16.33
C ASN A 60 -47.48 23.98 -16.64
N GLY A 61 -46.65 23.02 -16.23
CA GLY A 61 -45.19 23.02 -16.41
C GLY A 61 -44.40 23.84 -15.37
N LYS A 62 -45.07 24.54 -14.45
CA LYS A 62 -44.40 25.30 -13.38
C LYS A 62 -44.00 24.40 -12.22
N TRP A 63 -42.98 24.81 -11.49
CA TRP A 63 -42.54 24.18 -10.25
C TRP A 63 -43.29 24.75 -9.05
N LYS A 64 -43.59 23.89 -8.07
CA LYS A 64 -44.14 24.28 -6.78
C LYS A 64 -43.59 23.38 -5.69
N SER A 65 -43.19 23.97 -4.57
CA SER A 65 -42.70 23.26 -3.40
C SER A 65 -43.85 22.83 -2.49
N TYR A 66 -43.74 21.63 -1.93
CA TYR A 66 -44.73 21.01 -1.06
C TYR A 66 -44.06 20.45 0.20
N GLU A 67 -44.66 20.70 1.37
CA GLU A 67 -44.24 20.06 2.62
C GLU A 67 -44.45 18.54 2.55
N VAL A 68 -43.46 17.80 3.02
CA VAL A 68 -43.50 16.33 3.08
C VAL A 68 -43.39 15.85 4.51
N GLU A 69 -44.25 14.90 4.84
CA GLU A 69 -44.17 14.10 6.05
C GLU A 69 -43.62 12.73 5.67
N TRP A 70 -42.40 12.43 6.14
CA TRP A 70 -41.75 11.16 5.87
C TRP A 70 -42.27 10.06 6.78
N GLU A 71 -42.43 8.85 6.26
CA GLU A 71 -42.86 7.68 7.03
C GLU A 71 -41.71 7.13 7.89
N ASN A 72 -41.24 7.93 8.85
CA ASN A 72 -40.13 7.74 9.79
C ASN A 72 -39.35 6.39 9.73
N PRO A 73 -38.51 6.14 8.71
CA PRO A 73 -37.58 5.04 8.74
C PRO A 73 -36.21 5.64 9.00
N LYS A 74 -35.71 5.52 10.23
CA LYS A 74 -34.27 5.63 10.44
C LYS A 74 -33.61 4.55 9.61
N VAL A 75 -33.05 4.93 8.48
CA VAL A 75 -32.18 4.07 7.68
C VAL A 75 -30.98 3.73 8.55
N ASP A 76 -30.71 2.44 8.68
CA ASP A 76 -29.52 1.95 9.38
C ASP A 76 -28.29 2.26 8.53
N THR A 77 -27.68 3.42 8.75
CA THR A 77 -26.47 3.85 8.04
C THR A 77 -25.23 3.03 8.43
N LYS A 78 -25.37 2.05 9.33
CA LYS A 78 -24.31 1.06 9.62
C LYS A 78 -24.20 -0.02 8.55
N LYS A 79 -25.15 -0.10 7.62
CA LYS A 79 -25.12 -1.07 6.52
C LYS A 79 -25.09 -0.33 5.19
N ALA A 80 -24.12 -0.67 4.36
CA ALA A 80 -24.10 -0.22 2.97
C ALA A 80 -25.34 -0.73 2.23
N GLY A 81 -25.87 0.08 1.32
CA GLY A 81 -27.05 -0.28 0.54
C GLY A 81 -27.82 0.92 0.01
N THR A 82 -28.82 0.61 -0.82
CA THR A 82 -29.78 1.58 -1.33
C THR A 82 -31.09 1.38 -0.59
N PHE A 83 -31.56 2.43 0.07
CA PHE A 83 -32.77 2.43 0.87
C PHE A 83 -33.78 3.38 0.26
N GLU A 84 -35.00 2.91 0.09
CA GLU A 84 -36.10 3.72 -0.39
C GLU A 84 -36.94 4.18 0.80
N ILE A 85 -37.05 5.49 0.95
CA ILE A 85 -37.89 6.13 1.96
C ILE A 85 -39.09 6.72 1.26
N TYR A 86 -40.26 6.42 1.80
CA TYR A 86 -41.51 6.95 1.32
C TYR A 86 -42.03 8.03 2.26
N GLY A 87 -42.68 9.04 1.70
CA GLY A 87 -43.33 10.12 2.42
C GLY A 87 -44.61 10.53 1.73
N LYS A 88 -45.42 11.35 2.40
CA LYS A 88 -46.68 11.86 1.89
C LYS A 88 -46.62 13.39 1.83
N ILE A 89 -47.13 13.96 0.74
CA ILE A 89 -47.34 15.41 0.68
C ILE A 89 -48.47 15.78 1.64
N LYS A 90 -48.23 16.77 2.49
CA LYS A 90 -49.22 17.25 3.45
C LYS A 90 -50.50 17.69 2.73
N ASN A 91 -51.65 17.23 3.22
CA ASN A 91 -52.97 17.47 2.61
C ASN A 91 -53.15 16.93 1.18
N SER A 92 -52.40 15.88 0.78
CA SER A 92 -52.54 15.23 -0.53
C SER A 92 -52.33 13.72 -0.44
N ASP A 93 -53.01 12.93 -1.28
CA ASP A 93 -52.78 11.48 -1.39
C ASP A 93 -51.56 11.10 -2.26
N LYS A 94 -50.73 12.07 -2.60
CA LYS A 94 -49.51 11.85 -3.38
C LYS A 94 -48.37 11.39 -2.47
N THR A 95 -47.77 10.27 -2.84
CA THR A 95 -46.56 9.73 -2.24
C THR A 95 -45.32 10.30 -2.90
N VAL A 96 -44.25 10.41 -2.11
CA VAL A 96 -42.93 10.88 -2.49
C VAL A 96 -41.93 9.79 -2.15
N LYS A 97 -40.95 9.59 -3.03
CA LYS A 97 -39.86 8.64 -2.84
C LYS A 97 -38.53 9.38 -2.74
N ALA A 98 -37.79 9.10 -1.68
CA ALA A 98 -36.38 9.44 -1.55
C ALA A 98 -35.54 8.17 -1.58
N VAL A 99 -34.37 8.25 -2.23
CA VAL A 99 -33.40 7.16 -2.31
C VAL A 99 -32.17 7.55 -1.51
N ILE A 100 -31.88 6.83 -0.44
CA ILE A 100 -30.65 6.98 0.35
C ILE A 100 -29.67 5.89 -0.07
N ASN A 101 -28.52 6.29 -0.61
CA ASN A 101 -27.41 5.41 -0.91
C ASN A 101 -26.38 5.52 0.21
N VAL A 102 -26.27 4.49 1.05
CA VAL A 102 -25.21 4.38 2.05
C VAL A 102 -24.04 3.64 1.43
N VAL A 103 -22.89 4.30 1.31
CA VAL A 103 -21.65 3.72 0.77
C VAL A 103 -20.63 3.51 1.88
N PRO A 104 -19.86 2.41 1.86
CA PRO A 104 -18.83 2.18 2.86
C PRO A 104 -17.69 3.20 2.70
N LYS A 105 -17.01 3.50 3.81
CA LYS A 105 -15.83 4.39 3.83
C LYS A 105 -14.62 3.66 3.27
N ILE A 106 -13.71 4.40 2.63
CA ILE A 106 -12.39 3.86 2.28
C ILE A 106 -11.57 3.81 3.58
N VAL A 107 -11.09 2.64 3.95
CA VAL A 107 -10.30 2.43 5.17
C VAL A 107 -8.82 2.23 4.87
N ASN A 108 -8.50 1.67 3.71
CA ASN A 108 -7.12 1.49 3.27
C ASN A 108 -6.99 1.68 1.76
N VAL A 109 -5.86 2.21 1.32
CA VAL A 109 -5.45 2.24 -0.07
C VAL A 109 -4.00 1.83 -0.09
N ASP A 110 -3.67 0.79 -0.84
CA ASP A 110 -2.32 0.29 -0.90
C ASP A 110 -1.43 1.25 -1.69
N ASP A 111 -0.19 1.41 -1.23
CA ASP A 111 0.83 2.12 -1.97
C ASP A 111 1.16 1.38 -3.28
N ILE A 112 1.61 2.14 -4.28
CA ILE A 112 1.78 1.64 -5.63
C ILE A 112 3.27 1.46 -5.93
N VAL A 113 3.63 0.31 -6.49
CA VAL A 113 4.98 0.05 -6.99
C VAL A 113 4.91 -0.24 -8.49
N GLN A 114 5.62 0.55 -9.27
CA GLN A 114 5.82 0.34 -10.70
C GLN A 114 7.29 0.02 -10.95
N VAL A 115 7.54 -0.97 -11.81
CA VAL A 115 8.89 -1.30 -12.28
C VAL A 115 8.90 -1.15 -13.79
N THR A 116 9.90 -0.45 -14.32
CA THR A 116 10.12 -0.27 -15.75
C THR A 116 11.61 -0.40 -16.07
N LEU A 117 11.93 -0.59 -17.36
CA LEU A 117 13.31 -0.64 -17.83
C LEU A 117 13.77 0.74 -18.31
N VAL A 118 15.09 0.95 -18.37
CA VAL A 118 15.68 2.11 -19.03
C VAL A 118 15.16 2.25 -20.46
N GLY A 119 14.77 3.47 -20.83
CA GLY A 119 14.10 3.80 -22.10
C GLY A 119 12.63 3.35 -22.18
N GLY A 120 12.12 2.69 -21.14
CA GLY A 120 10.71 2.30 -21.02
C GLY A 120 9.81 3.49 -20.69
N LYS A 121 8.49 3.28 -20.78
CA LYS A 121 7.52 4.32 -20.43
C LYS A 121 7.17 4.25 -18.94
N ALA A 122 7.41 5.34 -18.21
CA ALA A 122 6.87 5.52 -16.87
C ALA A 122 5.52 6.27 -16.98
N GLU A 123 4.52 5.85 -16.21
CA GLU A 123 3.19 6.46 -16.21
C GLU A 123 2.69 6.62 -14.78
N LEU A 124 2.06 7.77 -14.50
CA LEU A 124 1.38 7.95 -13.23
C LEU A 124 0.05 7.17 -13.27
N PRO A 125 -0.19 6.25 -12.33
CA PRO A 125 -1.43 5.48 -12.29
C PRO A 125 -2.61 6.41 -12.06
N THR A 126 -3.73 6.11 -12.72
CA THR A 126 -4.99 6.89 -12.59
C THR A 126 -6.02 6.19 -11.70
N LYS A 127 -5.77 4.92 -11.35
CA LYS A 127 -6.61 4.11 -10.48
C LYS A 127 -5.76 3.30 -9.51
N VAL A 128 -6.31 3.02 -8.35
CA VAL A 128 -5.71 2.17 -7.31
C VAL A 128 -6.79 1.34 -6.62
N LYS A 129 -6.41 0.18 -6.08
CA LYS A 129 -7.30 -0.65 -5.27
C LYS A 129 -7.40 -0.05 -3.87
N ALA A 130 -8.64 0.15 -3.43
CA ALA A 130 -8.97 0.62 -2.10
C ALA A 130 -9.79 -0.45 -1.37
N GLN A 131 -9.48 -0.68 -0.10
CA GLN A 131 -10.30 -1.47 0.80
C GLN A 131 -11.35 -0.58 1.46
N LEU A 132 -12.58 -1.07 1.44
CA LEU A 132 -13.73 -0.43 2.07
C LEU A 132 -13.95 -0.99 3.47
N GLU A 133 -14.70 -0.25 4.30
CA GLU A 133 -15.01 -0.62 5.69
C GLU A 133 -15.72 -1.98 5.83
N ASP A 134 -16.45 -2.40 4.80
CA ASP A 134 -17.10 -3.72 4.73
C ASP A 134 -16.15 -4.86 4.29
N GLY A 135 -14.86 -4.56 4.11
CA GLY A 135 -13.83 -5.50 3.68
C GLY A 135 -13.73 -5.70 2.18
N THR A 136 -14.65 -5.14 1.38
CA THR A 136 -14.61 -5.26 -0.08
C THR A 136 -13.49 -4.41 -0.70
N LEU A 137 -12.99 -4.83 -1.86
CA LEU A 137 -11.99 -4.09 -2.63
C LEU A 137 -12.67 -3.38 -3.81
N LYS A 138 -12.30 -2.12 -4.06
CA LYS A 138 -12.83 -1.31 -5.15
C LYS A 138 -11.71 -0.50 -5.81
N GLU A 139 -11.76 -0.40 -7.14
CA GLU A 139 -10.91 0.56 -7.87
C GLU A 139 -11.45 1.98 -7.71
N VAL A 140 -10.58 2.88 -7.28
CA VAL A 140 -10.88 4.30 -7.10
C VAL A 140 -9.87 5.14 -7.89
N GLU A 141 -10.27 6.35 -8.28
CA GLU A 141 -9.38 7.28 -8.96
C GLU A 141 -8.29 7.78 -7.99
N VAL A 142 -7.05 7.80 -8.48
CA VAL A 142 -5.91 8.44 -7.80
C VAL A 142 -5.32 9.50 -8.73
N LYS A 143 -4.90 10.63 -8.16
CA LYS A 143 -4.29 11.74 -8.90
C LYS A 143 -2.96 12.12 -8.26
N PHE A 144 -1.96 12.35 -9.09
CA PHE A 144 -0.66 12.86 -8.69
C PHE A 144 -0.45 14.21 -9.36
N ASP A 145 -0.09 15.23 -8.59
CA ASP A 145 0.17 16.59 -9.10
C ASP A 145 1.66 16.75 -9.48
N CYS A 146 2.09 15.94 -10.45
CA CYS A 146 3.47 15.91 -10.92
C CYS A 146 3.54 15.33 -12.35
N SER A 147 4.74 15.31 -12.92
CA SER A 147 5.01 14.59 -14.17
C SER A 147 5.70 13.24 -13.88
N PRO A 148 5.48 12.22 -14.72
CA PRO A 148 6.26 10.98 -14.64
C PRO A 148 7.75 11.28 -14.84
N PRO A 149 8.65 10.45 -14.28
CA PRO A 149 10.08 10.68 -14.37
C PRO A 149 10.60 10.32 -15.76
N GLU A 150 11.76 10.87 -16.13
CA GLU A 150 12.54 10.34 -17.25
C GLU A 150 13.13 8.98 -16.88
N THR A 151 13.31 8.12 -17.87
CA THR A 151 13.75 6.72 -17.70
C THR A 151 15.05 6.45 -18.44
N ASP A 152 15.84 7.47 -18.73
CA ASP A 152 17.09 7.40 -19.51
C ASP A 152 18.24 6.68 -18.78
N LYS A 153 18.14 6.59 -17.45
CA LYS A 153 19.10 5.89 -16.57
C LYS A 153 18.37 5.14 -15.45
N PRO A 154 18.98 4.11 -14.84
CA PRO A 154 18.39 3.47 -13.69
C PRO A 154 18.31 4.43 -12.50
N ASP A 155 17.17 4.44 -11.82
CA ASP A 155 16.94 5.25 -10.62
C ASP A 155 15.67 4.79 -9.88
N ILE A 156 15.43 5.37 -8.70
CA ILE A 156 14.22 5.14 -7.90
C ILE A 156 13.54 6.49 -7.64
N TYR A 157 12.27 6.58 -8.03
CA TYR A 157 11.45 7.78 -7.83
C TYR A 157 10.34 7.52 -6.83
N PHE A 158 10.17 8.44 -5.88
CA PHE A 158 9.13 8.38 -4.87
C PHE A 158 8.20 9.58 -5.02
N TYR A 159 6.90 9.31 -4.99
CA TYR A 159 5.83 10.31 -4.94
C TYR A 159 4.98 10.02 -3.71
N ASP A 160 4.77 11.02 -2.86
CA ASP A 160 4.08 10.90 -1.58
C ASP A 160 2.80 11.76 -1.51
N ASN A 161 2.32 12.21 -2.66
CA ASN A 161 1.22 13.17 -2.80
C ASN A 161 0.03 12.64 -3.60
N GLY A 162 -0.10 11.31 -3.74
CA GLY A 162 -1.24 10.69 -4.43
C GLY A 162 -2.55 10.97 -3.70
N PHE A 163 -3.49 11.63 -4.36
CA PHE A 163 -4.79 12.00 -3.81
C PHE A 163 -5.89 11.03 -4.25
N VAL A 164 -6.63 10.48 -3.28
CA VAL A 164 -7.83 9.66 -3.49
C VAL A 164 -9.02 10.34 -2.82
N ARG A 165 -10.08 10.61 -3.59
CA ARG A 165 -11.27 11.29 -3.05
C ARG A 165 -11.94 10.45 -1.96
N GLY A 166 -12.00 11.01 -0.75
CA GLY A 166 -12.65 10.37 0.40
C GLY A 166 -11.74 9.45 1.22
N TYR A 167 -10.44 9.50 0.98
CA TYR A 167 -9.39 8.90 1.80
C TYR A 167 -8.45 10.01 2.30
N ASP A 168 -8.22 10.06 3.61
CA ASP A 168 -7.57 11.22 4.24
C ASP A 168 -6.04 11.13 4.24
N LYS A 169 -5.47 9.98 3.89
CA LYS A 169 -4.02 9.77 3.79
C LYS A 169 -3.57 9.86 2.34
N PRO A 170 -2.34 10.34 2.07
CA PRO A 170 -1.77 10.26 0.73
C PRO A 170 -1.49 8.81 0.35
N VAL A 171 -1.58 8.52 -0.95
CA VAL A 171 -1.12 7.27 -1.57
C VAL A 171 0.29 7.49 -2.11
N LYS A 172 1.23 6.62 -1.75
CA LYS A 172 2.59 6.71 -2.27
C LYS A 172 2.72 5.92 -3.57
N LEU A 173 3.62 6.38 -4.42
CA LEU A 173 4.04 5.69 -5.63
C LEU A 173 5.56 5.60 -5.67
N LYS A 174 6.07 4.37 -5.76
CA LYS A 174 7.48 4.06 -6.04
C LYS A 174 7.60 3.63 -7.49
N ILE A 175 8.40 4.33 -8.29
CA ILE A 175 8.78 3.91 -9.64
C ILE A 175 10.24 3.48 -9.63
N VAL A 176 10.51 2.23 -9.98
CA VAL A 176 11.84 1.67 -10.10
C VAL A 176 12.20 1.54 -11.58
N VAL A 177 13.23 2.26 -12.02
CA VAL A 177 13.79 2.16 -13.37
C VAL A 177 15.05 1.29 -13.31
N ARG A 178 15.06 0.19 -14.06
CA ARG A 178 16.14 -0.80 -14.03
C ARG A 178 16.84 -0.92 -15.38
N GLU A 179 18.12 -1.27 -15.36
CA GLU A 179 18.84 -1.64 -16.59
C GLU A 179 18.44 -3.04 -17.09
N SER A 180 18.14 -3.95 -16.17
CA SER A 180 17.80 -5.35 -16.46
C SER A 180 16.51 -5.78 -15.75
N PRO A 181 15.68 -6.62 -16.40
CA PRO A 181 14.49 -7.20 -15.77
C PRO A 181 14.84 -8.18 -14.64
N ASP A 182 15.99 -8.83 -14.73
CA ASP A 182 16.50 -9.76 -13.72
C ASP A 182 17.55 -9.09 -12.83
N VAL A 183 17.81 -9.69 -11.66
CA VAL A 183 18.91 -9.28 -10.77
C VAL A 183 20.24 -9.55 -11.45
N GLU A 184 21.04 -8.50 -11.63
CA GLU A 184 22.36 -8.62 -12.27
C GLU A 184 23.38 -9.20 -11.29
N MET A 185 24.13 -10.23 -11.68
CA MET A 185 25.23 -10.79 -10.87
C MET A 185 26.58 -10.40 -11.47
N LYS A 186 27.36 -9.62 -10.72
CA LYS A 186 28.69 -9.10 -11.13
C LYS A 186 29.78 -9.82 -10.36
N PHE A 187 30.70 -10.47 -11.06
CA PHE A 187 31.82 -11.20 -10.45
C PHE A 187 33.11 -10.41 -10.65
N ILE A 188 33.58 -9.70 -9.63
CA ILE A 188 34.73 -8.81 -9.73
C ILE A 188 36.01 -9.62 -9.54
N THR A 189 36.50 -10.27 -10.60
CA THR A 189 37.66 -11.17 -10.54
C THR A 189 39.00 -10.51 -10.85
N GLU A 190 38.99 -9.22 -11.18
CA GLU A 190 40.17 -8.43 -11.50
C GLU A 190 40.07 -7.07 -10.81
N LYS A 191 41.21 -6.44 -10.56
CA LYS A 191 41.24 -5.13 -9.92
C LYS A 191 40.79 -4.06 -10.93
N LEU A 192 39.74 -3.35 -10.56
CA LEU A 192 39.15 -2.23 -11.29
C LEU A 192 39.14 -0.96 -10.42
N ASP A 193 39.02 0.19 -11.08
CA ASP A 193 38.78 1.48 -10.40
C ASP A 193 37.45 1.43 -9.60
N LEU A 194 37.39 2.13 -8.47
CA LEU A 194 36.24 2.06 -7.56
C LEU A 194 34.93 2.51 -8.22
N ASP A 195 34.98 3.54 -9.06
CA ASP A 195 33.85 4.12 -9.80
C ASP A 195 33.23 3.18 -10.84
N LYS A 196 33.97 2.13 -11.24
CA LYS A 196 33.47 1.07 -12.13
C LYS A 196 32.75 -0.05 -11.39
N VAL A 197 32.87 -0.08 -10.06
CA VAL A 197 32.51 -1.24 -9.24
C VAL A 197 31.44 -0.89 -8.21
N PHE A 198 31.60 0.26 -7.56
CA PHE A 198 30.71 0.77 -6.53
C PHE A 198 29.92 1.96 -7.06
N SER A 199 28.69 2.12 -6.57
CA SER A 199 27.93 3.32 -6.86
C SER A 199 28.63 4.55 -6.25
N PRO A 200 28.51 5.75 -6.86
CA PRO A 200 29.10 6.97 -6.29
C PRO A 200 28.71 7.18 -4.83
N HIS A 201 27.46 6.89 -4.48
CA HIS A 201 26.96 6.97 -3.11
C HIS A 201 27.72 6.06 -2.12
N VAL A 202 28.13 4.87 -2.54
CA VAL A 202 28.92 3.96 -1.69
C VAL A 202 30.34 4.46 -1.52
N ILE A 203 30.94 4.99 -2.58
CA ILE A 203 32.29 5.56 -2.53
C ILE A 203 32.31 6.78 -1.60
N ASP A 204 31.29 7.63 -1.70
CA ASP A 204 31.19 8.85 -0.89
C ASP A 204 30.83 8.56 0.58
N SER A 205 30.10 7.47 0.85
CA SER A 205 29.67 7.12 2.21
C SER A 205 30.68 6.25 2.98
N LEU A 206 31.52 5.47 2.29
CA LEU A 206 32.47 4.56 2.92
C LEU A 206 33.91 5.09 2.86
N ASN A 207 34.38 5.63 3.98
CA ASN A 207 35.76 6.10 4.13
C ASN A 207 36.78 4.95 4.05
N ASP A 208 37.91 5.21 3.36
CA ASP A 208 39.00 4.24 3.16
C ASP A 208 38.54 2.90 2.55
N LEU A 209 37.52 2.95 1.67
CA LEU A 209 36.99 1.77 0.99
C LEU A 209 38.08 1.05 0.16
N LYS A 210 38.30 -0.22 0.49
CA LYS A 210 39.23 -1.13 -0.17
C LYS A 210 38.51 -2.44 -0.44
N TYR A 211 38.95 -3.12 -1.49
CA TYR A 211 38.44 -4.45 -1.82
C TYR A 211 39.52 -5.30 -2.49
N GLU A 212 39.37 -6.61 -2.38
CA GLU A 212 40.15 -7.60 -3.14
C GLU A 212 39.26 -8.33 -4.16
N PRO A 213 39.73 -8.53 -5.40
CA PRO A 213 38.98 -9.26 -6.40
C PRO A 213 38.67 -10.70 -5.97
N LEU A 214 37.48 -11.17 -6.33
CA LEU A 214 37.01 -12.53 -6.14
C LEU A 214 37.96 -13.55 -6.80
N ASP A 215 38.19 -14.68 -6.13
CA ASP A 215 38.87 -15.82 -6.74
C ASP A 215 38.03 -16.40 -7.88
N LYS A 216 38.59 -16.44 -9.10
CA LYS A 216 37.92 -16.92 -10.32
C LYS A 216 37.31 -18.32 -10.16
N LYS A 217 37.88 -19.17 -9.28
CA LYS A 217 37.37 -20.53 -9.04
C LYS A 217 36.00 -20.53 -8.35
N GLU A 218 35.64 -19.48 -7.61
CA GLU A 218 34.41 -19.40 -6.83
C GLU A 218 33.18 -18.98 -7.66
N VAL A 219 33.40 -18.41 -8.85
CA VAL A 219 32.33 -17.89 -9.72
C VAL A 219 31.24 -18.93 -9.99
N SER A 220 31.62 -20.16 -10.35
CA SER A 220 30.65 -21.23 -10.64
C SER A 220 29.87 -21.65 -9.39
N ARG A 221 30.52 -21.68 -8.21
CA ARG A 221 29.86 -22.02 -6.94
C ARG A 221 28.84 -20.95 -6.58
N LEU A 222 29.23 -19.68 -6.65
CA LEU A 222 28.34 -18.56 -6.34
C LEU A 222 27.15 -18.52 -7.31
N LYS A 223 27.36 -18.64 -8.63
CA LYS A 223 26.24 -18.75 -9.59
C LYS A 223 25.24 -19.85 -9.22
N ASN A 224 25.73 -21.03 -8.82
CA ASN A 224 24.87 -22.13 -8.41
C ASN A 224 24.07 -21.82 -7.14
N ILE A 225 24.70 -21.17 -6.15
CA ILE A 225 24.01 -20.73 -4.93
C ILE A 225 22.89 -19.74 -5.27
N PHE A 226 23.19 -18.68 -6.01
CA PHE A 226 22.20 -17.61 -6.27
C PHE A 226 21.09 -18.03 -7.24
N ASN A 227 21.33 -19.03 -8.10
CA ASN A 227 20.28 -19.67 -8.89
C ASN A 227 19.19 -20.35 -8.05
N THR A 228 19.46 -20.67 -6.78
CA THR A 228 18.47 -21.21 -5.83
C THR A 228 17.98 -20.16 -4.85
N GLU A 229 18.87 -19.35 -4.26
CA GLU A 229 18.47 -18.40 -3.22
C GLU A 229 17.56 -17.29 -3.72
N LEU A 230 17.79 -16.77 -4.95
CA LEU A 230 16.91 -15.76 -5.55
C LEU A 230 15.48 -16.29 -5.76
N LYS A 231 15.31 -17.60 -5.99
CA LYS A 231 13.98 -18.21 -6.19
C LYS A 231 13.15 -18.30 -4.91
N LYS A 232 13.75 -18.04 -3.74
CA LYS A 232 13.03 -17.91 -2.47
C LYS A 232 12.25 -16.58 -2.36
N TYR A 233 12.38 -15.69 -3.34
CA TYR A 233 11.68 -14.43 -3.40
C TYR A 233 10.81 -14.39 -4.66
N PRO A 234 9.56 -13.90 -4.58
CA PRO A 234 8.77 -13.60 -5.76
C PRO A 234 9.50 -12.62 -6.67
N LYS A 235 9.33 -12.79 -7.99
CA LYS A 235 10.04 -11.98 -8.99
C LYS A 235 9.72 -10.50 -8.84
N GLU A 236 8.48 -10.17 -8.52
CA GLU A 236 8.00 -8.81 -8.28
C GLU A 236 8.66 -8.16 -7.05
N VAL A 237 8.94 -8.93 -6.00
CA VAL A 237 9.63 -8.44 -4.79
C VAL A 237 11.07 -8.10 -5.12
N LEU A 238 11.76 -8.97 -5.86
CA LEU A 238 13.13 -8.70 -6.35
C LEU A 238 13.15 -7.53 -7.34
N ALA A 239 12.19 -7.48 -8.27
CA ALA A 239 12.07 -6.42 -9.25
C ALA A 239 11.96 -5.03 -8.59
N ALA A 240 11.24 -4.95 -7.47
CA ALA A 240 11.03 -3.72 -6.73
C ALA A 240 12.15 -3.36 -5.73
N ASN A 241 13.05 -4.29 -5.39
CA ASN A 241 13.95 -4.15 -4.24
C ASN A 241 15.39 -4.65 -4.43
N LEU A 242 15.78 -5.23 -5.57
CA LEU A 242 17.15 -5.71 -5.77
C LEU A 242 17.58 -5.50 -7.22
N ASN A 243 18.55 -4.61 -7.44
CA ASN A 243 19.10 -4.30 -8.75
C ASN A 243 20.24 -5.27 -9.13
N SER A 244 21.27 -5.35 -8.29
CA SER A 244 22.44 -6.18 -8.56
C SER A 244 23.08 -6.77 -7.31
N ILE A 245 23.87 -7.84 -7.52
CA ILE A 245 24.75 -8.44 -6.52
C ILE A 245 26.16 -8.48 -7.10
N SER A 246 27.10 -7.80 -6.45
CA SER A 246 28.52 -7.77 -6.82
C SER A 246 29.34 -8.62 -5.86
N PHE A 247 30.19 -9.49 -6.40
CA PHE A 247 30.97 -10.46 -5.63
C PHE A 247 32.46 -10.12 -5.61
N PHE A 248 33.04 -10.20 -4.42
CA PHE A 248 34.42 -9.85 -4.09
C PHE A 248 35.05 -10.94 -3.23
N ARG A 249 36.38 -10.95 -3.12
CA ARG A 249 37.02 -11.75 -2.09
C ARG A 249 36.84 -11.09 -0.73
N SER A 250 37.13 -9.80 -0.62
CA SER A 250 36.94 -9.04 0.61
C SER A 250 36.64 -7.58 0.31
N ILE A 251 35.92 -6.93 1.23
CA ILE A 251 35.67 -5.50 1.28
C ILE A 251 36.06 -5.01 2.67
N LYS A 252 36.65 -3.82 2.72
CA LYS A 252 37.12 -3.18 3.94
C LYS A 252 36.86 -1.69 3.88
N TYR A 253 36.29 -1.11 4.92
CA TYR A 253 36.17 0.35 5.10
C TYR A 253 36.52 0.70 6.55
N GLU A 254 37.13 1.86 6.77
CA GLU A 254 37.62 2.30 8.08
C GLU A 254 38.44 1.26 8.87
N GLY A 255 39.20 0.42 8.18
CA GLY A 255 39.98 -0.63 8.86
C GLY A 255 39.21 -1.92 9.17
N ILE A 256 37.92 -2.01 8.86
CA ILE A 256 37.02 -3.12 9.23
C ILE A 256 36.67 -3.96 8.00
N SER A 257 36.89 -5.27 8.09
CA SER A 257 36.45 -6.21 7.06
C SER A 257 34.99 -6.58 7.28
N VAL A 258 34.19 -6.58 6.21
CA VAL A 258 32.78 -6.96 6.25
C VAL A 258 32.49 -8.17 5.37
N GLY A 259 31.48 -8.96 5.76
CA GLY A 259 31.00 -10.10 4.97
C GLY A 259 30.15 -9.68 3.77
N GLY A 260 29.45 -8.56 3.90
CA GLY A 260 28.67 -7.92 2.85
C GLY A 260 28.27 -6.51 3.26
N THR A 261 27.65 -5.79 2.33
CA THR A 261 26.96 -4.53 2.57
C THR A 261 25.95 -4.28 1.44
N SER A 262 25.03 -3.34 1.61
CA SER A 262 24.06 -2.93 0.61
C SER A 262 23.92 -1.41 0.54
N ASP A 263 23.38 -0.91 -0.57
CA ASP A 263 23.20 0.54 -0.77
C ASP A 263 21.74 0.95 -1.05
N MET A 264 21.49 2.27 -0.94
CA MET A 264 20.18 2.87 -1.22
C MET A 264 19.69 2.70 -2.66
N ARG A 265 20.57 2.26 -3.59
CA ARG A 265 20.24 1.96 -4.98
C ARG A 265 19.94 0.46 -5.18
N MET A 266 19.69 -0.26 -4.10
CA MET A 266 19.30 -1.67 -4.09
C MET A 266 20.38 -2.59 -4.66
N ASN A 267 21.65 -2.26 -4.46
CA ASN A 267 22.77 -3.16 -4.78
C ASN A 267 23.28 -3.84 -3.52
N ILE A 268 23.69 -5.10 -3.66
CA ILE A 268 24.38 -5.85 -2.61
C ILE A 268 25.83 -6.07 -3.06
N TYR A 269 26.77 -5.84 -2.15
CA TYR A 269 28.20 -6.12 -2.33
C TYR A 269 28.59 -7.24 -1.36
N MET A 270 28.98 -8.39 -1.89
CA MET A 270 29.20 -9.62 -1.14
C MET A 270 30.65 -10.07 -1.17
N CYS A 271 31.17 -10.50 -0.02
CA CYS A 271 32.51 -11.04 0.13
C CYS A 271 32.51 -12.56 0.18
N ASP A 272 33.62 -13.16 -0.24
CA ASP A 272 33.87 -14.60 -0.17
C ASP A 272 35.38 -14.86 0.01
N ASP A 273 35.86 -14.85 1.25
CA ASP A 273 37.24 -15.18 1.60
C ASP A 273 37.33 -16.62 2.14
N ASN A 274 36.89 -17.57 1.30
CA ASN A 274 36.71 -18.99 1.65
C ASN A 274 35.53 -19.22 2.62
N TYR A 275 34.47 -18.45 2.45
CA TYR A 275 33.25 -18.62 3.24
C TYR A 275 32.53 -19.93 2.86
N SER A 276 31.92 -20.56 3.86
CA SER A 276 31.11 -21.74 3.59
C SER A 276 29.88 -21.36 2.76
N THR A 277 29.26 -22.36 2.13
CA THR A 277 27.98 -22.13 1.45
C THR A 277 26.89 -21.62 2.41
N LYS A 278 26.95 -22.00 3.69
CA LYS A 278 26.01 -21.50 4.70
C LYS A 278 26.21 -19.99 4.92
N ASP A 279 27.46 -19.57 5.10
CA ASP A 279 27.80 -18.17 5.38
C ASP A 279 27.38 -17.26 4.23
N ILE A 280 27.66 -17.65 2.98
CA ILE A 280 27.26 -16.88 1.79
C ILE A 280 25.74 -16.68 1.73
N LYS A 281 24.95 -17.72 2.02
CA LYS A 281 23.49 -17.62 2.00
C LYS A 281 22.97 -16.74 3.14
N MET A 282 23.55 -16.88 4.34
CA MET A 282 23.17 -16.06 5.49
C MET A 282 23.45 -14.58 5.24
N ILE A 283 24.66 -14.25 4.76
CA ILE A 283 25.03 -12.88 4.40
C ILE A 283 24.07 -12.33 3.34
N PHE A 284 23.76 -13.09 2.29
CA PHE A 284 22.83 -12.63 1.26
C PHE A 284 21.45 -12.27 1.83
N HIS A 285 20.86 -13.16 2.64
CA HIS A 285 19.54 -12.90 3.22
C HIS A 285 19.55 -11.76 4.24
N HIS A 286 20.66 -11.60 4.97
CA HIS A 286 20.90 -10.47 5.87
C HIS A 286 20.92 -9.14 5.09
N GLU A 287 21.75 -9.03 4.05
CA GLU A 287 21.87 -7.80 3.25
C GLU A 287 20.60 -7.47 2.45
N LEU A 288 19.95 -8.49 1.88
CA LEU A 288 18.68 -8.27 1.18
C LEU A 288 17.60 -7.80 2.16
N ASN A 289 17.62 -8.25 3.42
CA ASN A 289 16.70 -7.74 4.42
C ASN A 289 16.91 -6.26 4.70
N HIS A 290 18.14 -5.77 4.79
CA HIS A 290 18.40 -4.33 4.97
C HIS A 290 17.72 -3.49 3.88
N ILE A 291 17.80 -3.94 2.62
CA ILE A 291 17.12 -3.26 1.51
C ILE A 291 15.60 -3.36 1.64
N LEU A 292 15.06 -4.56 1.92
CA LEU A 292 13.62 -4.77 2.04
C LEU A 292 13.03 -3.94 3.19
N TYR A 293 13.70 -3.93 4.35
CA TYR A 293 13.29 -3.15 5.50
C TYR A 293 13.33 -1.65 5.23
N THR A 294 14.46 -1.13 4.73
CA THR A 294 14.64 0.30 4.44
C THR A 294 13.62 0.82 3.43
N ASN A 295 13.37 0.06 2.37
CA ASN A 295 12.44 0.45 1.30
C ASN A 295 10.96 0.40 1.70
N ASN A 296 10.61 -0.28 2.79
CA ASN A 296 9.23 -0.58 3.15
C ASN A 296 9.00 -0.41 4.67
N MET A 297 9.76 0.48 5.30
CA MET A 297 9.83 0.61 6.76
C MET A 297 8.46 0.90 7.38
N GLU A 298 7.58 1.60 6.67
CA GLU A 298 6.20 1.88 7.10
C GLU A 298 5.31 0.64 7.25
N LEU A 299 5.66 -0.48 6.61
CA LEU A 299 4.92 -1.74 6.74
C LEU A 299 5.29 -2.49 8.03
N PHE A 300 6.43 -2.16 8.63
CA PHE A 300 7.00 -2.84 9.78
C PHE A 300 6.48 -2.26 11.11
N ASN A 301 6.07 -3.13 12.03
CA ASN A 301 5.59 -2.70 13.35
C ASN A 301 6.75 -2.61 14.35
N GLU A 302 7.56 -1.57 14.20
CA GLU A 302 8.73 -1.31 15.05
C GLU A 302 8.38 -1.23 16.55
N LYS A 303 7.22 -0.65 16.88
CA LYS A 303 6.76 -0.55 18.26
C LYS A 303 6.56 -1.92 18.89
N GLU A 304 5.82 -2.81 18.22
CA GLU A 304 5.60 -4.16 18.72
C GLU A 304 6.88 -5.01 18.72
N TRP A 305 7.79 -4.76 17.77
CA TRP A 305 9.11 -5.39 17.75
C TRP A 305 9.91 -5.04 18.99
N LYS A 306 10.03 -3.74 19.31
CA LYS A 306 10.72 -3.25 20.51
C LYS A 306 10.05 -3.78 21.79
N ASN A 307 8.73 -3.84 21.84
CA ASN A 307 7.99 -4.41 22.97
C ASN A 307 8.22 -5.91 23.18
N ALA A 308 8.69 -6.63 22.15
CA ALA A 308 9.05 -8.04 22.28
C ALA A 308 10.38 -8.25 23.03
N ASN A 309 11.26 -7.24 23.06
CA ASN A 309 12.52 -7.28 23.82
C ASN A 309 12.28 -7.36 25.33
N ILE A 310 13.25 -7.92 26.07
CA ILE A 310 13.27 -7.83 27.53
C ILE A 310 13.09 -6.39 28.00
N GLU A 311 12.37 -6.21 29.10
CA GLU A 311 12.06 -4.89 29.66
C GLU A 311 13.33 -4.09 29.96
N GLY A 312 13.29 -2.79 29.64
CA GLY A 312 14.42 -1.88 29.85
C GLY A 312 15.58 -2.02 28.86
N PHE A 313 15.48 -2.92 27.88
CA PHE A 313 16.51 -3.05 26.84
C PHE A 313 16.52 -1.85 25.88
N ASN A 314 17.73 -1.41 25.52
CA ASN A 314 18.00 -0.48 24.43
C ASN A 314 19.04 -1.10 23.49
N TYR A 315 18.87 -0.88 22.19
CA TYR A 315 19.86 -1.28 21.20
C TYR A 315 21.15 -0.47 21.34
N GLY A 316 22.25 -1.02 20.84
CA GLY A 316 23.53 -0.33 20.73
C GLY A 316 23.61 0.64 19.54
N ASP A 317 24.84 0.93 19.12
CA ASP A 317 25.16 1.96 18.13
C ASP A 317 25.37 1.40 16.70
N GLY A 318 24.91 0.18 16.41
CA GLY A 318 24.99 -0.42 15.08
C GLY A 318 25.99 -1.56 14.93
N GLY A 319 25.89 -2.25 13.79
CA GLY A 319 26.69 -3.44 13.49
C GLY A 319 28.20 -3.16 13.42
N THR A 320 28.61 -2.01 12.90
CA THR A 320 30.03 -1.63 12.79
C THR A 320 30.67 -1.42 14.16
N GLU A 321 29.97 -0.72 15.08
CA GLU A 321 30.46 -0.53 16.46
C GLU A 321 30.47 -1.85 17.23
N ALA A 322 29.48 -2.73 17.04
CA ALA A 322 29.50 -4.06 17.64
C ALA A 322 30.70 -4.91 17.18
N ILE A 323 31.16 -4.75 15.93
CA ILE A 323 32.39 -5.39 15.45
C ILE A 323 33.62 -4.80 16.13
N LYS A 324 33.72 -3.46 16.23
CA LYS A 324 34.83 -2.77 16.90
C LYS A 324 34.97 -3.17 18.37
N ASP A 325 33.84 -3.31 19.06
CA ASP A 325 33.77 -3.67 20.48
C ASP A 325 33.91 -5.18 20.75
N GLY A 326 33.91 -6.02 19.71
CA GLY A 326 33.94 -7.48 19.84
C GLY A 326 32.62 -8.10 20.31
N ASN A 327 31.51 -7.36 20.22
CA ASN A 327 30.16 -7.78 20.61
C ASN A 327 29.37 -8.34 19.41
N ASN A 328 30.04 -9.07 18.52
CA ASN A 328 29.52 -9.51 17.22
C ASN A 328 29.34 -11.03 17.09
N SER A 329 29.17 -11.75 18.20
CA SER A 329 28.89 -13.19 18.14
C SER A 329 27.53 -13.44 17.48
N MET A 330 27.56 -14.14 16.34
CA MET A 330 26.37 -14.54 15.57
C MET A 330 25.82 -15.93 15.98
N ASN A 331 26.40 -16.55 17.02
CA ASN A 331 25.98 -17.87 17.49
C ASN A 331 24.59 -17.83 18.15
N LEU A 332 23.72 -18.73 17.72
CA LEU A 332 22.40 -18.93 18.31
C LEU A 332 22.49 -19.17 19.83
N SER A 333 21.71 -18.41 20.61
CA SER A 333 21.73 -18.48 22.08
C SER A 333 20.33 -18.62 22.66
N MET A 334 20.10 -19.70 23.42
CA MET A 334 18.82 -19.93 24.11
C MET A 334 18.54 -18.87 25.20
N GLU A 335 19.58 -18.40 25.89
CA GLU A 335 19.43 -17.37 26.92
C GLU A 335 19.13 -16.00 26.31
N LEU A 336 19.69 -15.68 25.15
CA LEU A 336 19.33 -14.47 24.41
C LEU A 336 17.95 -14.59 23.77
N ALA A 337 17.57 -15.79 23.29
CA ALA A 337 16.25 -16.03 22.73
C ALA A 337 15.16 -15.71 23.76
N LYS A 338 15.34 -16.10 25.03
CA LYS A 338 14.43 -15.74 26.15
C LYS A 338 14.33 -14.23 26.40
N LYS A 339 15.31 -13.44 25.94
CA LYS A 339 15.33 -11.96 25.99
C LYS A 339 14.82 -11.31 24.70
N GLY A 340 14.55 -12.11 23.67
CA GLY A 340 14.06 -11.67 22.37
C GLY A 340 15.10 -11.64 21.26
N PHE A 341 16.34 -12.10 21.45
CA PHE A 341 17.42 -11.99 20.45
C PHE A 341 17.91 -13.35 20.00
N VAL A 342 18.28 -13.52 18.72
CA VAL A 342 18.82 -14.81 18.25
C VAL A 342 20.27 -15.00 18.66
N ASN A 343 21.06 -13.93 18.71
CA ASN A 343 22.46 -13.94 19.11
C ASN A 343 22.88 -12.57 19.68
N GLN A 344 24.18 -12.39 19.96
CA GLN A 344 24.71 -11.16 20.54
C GLN A 344 24.69 -10.01 19.54
N TYR A 345 24.98 -10.29 18.27
CA TYR A 345 25.00 -9.28 17.22
C TYR A 345 23.62 -8.65 17.00
N SER A 346 22.53 -9.41 17.18
CA SER A 346 21.15 -8.90 17.14
C SER A 346 20.83 -7.84 18.21
N MET A 347 21.69 -7.61 19.20
CA MET A 347 21.50 -6.55 20.19
C MET A 347 22.12 -5.21 19.74
N SER A 348 22.88 -5.21 18.64
CA SER A 348 23.67 -4.06 18.18
C SER A 348 22.82 -2.92 17.61
N ALA A 349 21.77 -3.24 16.84
CA ALA A 349 20.78 -2.30 16.34
C ALA A 349 19.50 -3.03 15.91
N ILE A 350 18.42 -2.28 15.67
CA ILE A 350 17.14 -2.87 15.30
C ILE A 350 17.18 -3.51 13.91
N GLU A 351 17.82 -2.85 12.95
CA GLU A 351 18.03 -3.33 11.60
C GLU A 351 18.85 -4.63 11.58
N GLU A 352 19.88 -4.72 12.43
CA GLU A 352 20.71 -5.92 12.59
C GLU A 352 19.94 -7.08 13.23
N ASP A 353 19.12 -6.80 14.24
CA ASP A 353 18.23 -7.79 14.85
C ASP A 353 17.25 -8.38 13.84
N ILE A 354 16.62 -7.53 13.03
CA ILE A 354 15.69 -7.94 11.97
C ILE A 354 16.45 -8.77 10.91
N ALA A 355 17.62 -8.31 10.48
CA ALA A 355 18.43 -8.98 9.45
C ALA A 355 18.97 -10.34 9.92
N GLU A 356 19.36 -10.45 11.19
CA GLU A 356 19.77 -11.72 11.79
C GLU A 356 18.61 -12.72 11.86
N ILE A 357 17.43 -12.30 12.31
CA ILE A 357 16.25 -13.18 12.31
C ILE A 357 15.86 -13.55 10.86
N SER A 358 15.94 -12.61 9.93
CA SER A 358 15.62 -12.83 8.51
C SER A 358 16.50 -13.90 7.89
N ASN A 359 17.82 -13.85 8.11
CA ASN A 359 18.72 -14.82 7.49
C ASN A 359 18.41 -16.24 7.94
N TYR A 360 18.11 -16.47 9.22
CA TYR A 360 17.73 -17.79 9.73
C TYR A 360 16.37 -18.24 9.21
N LEU A 361 15.44 -17.30 9.06
CA LEU A 361 14.10 -17.54 8.52
C LEU A 361 14.16 -18.04 7.07
N PHE A 362 14.90 -17.36 6.19
CA PHE A 362 15.07 -17.78 4.79
C PHE A 362 15.98 -19.01 4.62
N MET A 363 16.84 -19.30 5.61
CA MET A 363 17.63 -20.53 5.65
C MET A 363 16.85 -21.76 6.12
N ASN A 364 15.63 -21.58 6.64
CA ASN A 364 14.85 -22.64 7.29
C ASN A 364 15.69 -23.41 8.34
N ASP A 365 16.50 -22.69 9.14
CA ASP A 365 17.42 -23.31 10.08
C ASP A 365 16.64 -23.99 11.21
N LYS A 366 16.80 -25.31 11.35
CA LYS A 366 16.07 -26.11 12.35
C LYS A 366 16.38 -25.72 13.79
N SER A 367 17.61 -25.29 14.06
CA SER A 367 18.03 -24.85 15.40
C SER A 367 17.39 -23.52 15.73
N PHE A 368 17.29 -22.62 14.75
CA PHE A 368 16.53 -21.38 14.88
C PHE A 368 15.05 -21.66 15.15
N TRP A 369 14.37 -22.50 14.38
CA TRP A 369 12.96 -22.82 14.64
C TRP A 369 12.74 -23.44 16.02
N LYS A 370 13.65 -24.30 16.48
CA LYS A 370 13.60 -24.82 17.86
C LYS A 370 13.69 -23.69 18.90
N LEU A 371 14.55 -22.69 18.67
CA LEU A 371 14.62 -21.52 19.56
C LEU A 371 13.32 -20.71 19.53
N VAL A 372 12.80 -20.43 18.34
CA VAL A 372 11.53 -19.71 18.12
C VAL A 372 10.37 -20.40 18.84
N ASP A 373 10.27 -21.73 18.72
CA ASP A 373 9.19 -22.51 19.35
C ASP A 373 9.34 -22.60 20.88
N SER A 374 10.54 -22.31 21.41
CA SER A 374 10.85 -22.35 22.85
C SER A 374 10.87 -20.98 23.55
N SER A 375 10.78 -19.88 22.81
CA SER A 375 10.82 -18.51 23.36
C SER A 375 9.64 -17.68 22.87
N GLU A 376 8.79 -17.25 23.80
CA GLU A 376 7.64 -16.39 23.51
C GLU A 376 8.04 -15.06 22.88
N ARG A 377 9.12 -14.43 23.38
CA ARG A 377 9.61 -13.14 22.88
C ARG A 377 10.15 -13.24 21.45
N LEU A 378 10.96 -14.26 21.19
CA LEU A 378 11.51 -14.49 19.86
C LEU A 378 10.39 -14.91 18.89
N ASN A 379 9.44 -15.74 19.33
CA ASN A 379 8.26 -16.08 18.53
C ASN A 379 7.45 -14.86 18.12
N LYS A 380 7.22 -13.93 19.05
CA LYS A 380 6.53 -12.66 18.77
C LYS A 380 7.25 -11.86 17.68
N LYS A 381 8.58 -11.73 17.75
CA LYS A 381 9.38 -11.07 16.71
C LYS A 381 9.25 -11.77 15.36
N VAL A 382 9.42 -13.08 15.31
CA VAL A 382 9.31 -13.84 14.06
C VAL A 382 7.95 -13.65 13.41
N ARG A 383 6.87 -13.60 14.20
CA ARG A 383 5.52 -13.31 13.68
C ARG A 383 5.39 -11.90 13.09
N ILE A 384 5.98 -10.90 13.75
CA ILE A 384 6.01 -9.52 13.23
C ILE A 384 6.80 -9.46 11.91
N LEU A 385 7.94 -10.14 11.83
CA LEU A 385 8.74 -10.19 10.60
C LEU A 385 8.03 -10.92 9.47
N ILE A 386 7.33 -12.02 9.76
CA ILE A 386 6.52 -12.73 8.77
C ILE A 386 5.36 -11.85 8.29
N ASP A 387 4.69 -11.10 9.18
CA ASP A 387 3.64 -10.14 8.80
C ASP A 387 4.19 -9.02 7.90
N PHE A 388 5.38 -8.50 8.20
CA PHE A 388 6.09 -7.56 7.33
C PHE A 388 6.32 -8.15 5.93
N TYR A 389 6.89 -9.36 5.83
CA TYR A 389 7.08 -10.00 4.53
C TYR A 389 5.74 -10.29 3.84
N HIS A 390 4.72 -10.70 4.57
CA HIS A 390 3.38 -10.96 4.02
C HIS A 390 2.78 -9.74 3.34
N LYS A 391 3.02 -8.53 3.88
CA LYS A 391 2.62 -7.25 3.27
C LYS A 391 3.40 -6.94 2.00
N LEU A 392 4.66 -7.37 1.88
CA LEU A 392 5.41 -7.28 0.62
C LEU A 392 4.86 -8.24 -0.43
N ASN A 393 4.52 -9.46 -0.01
CA ASN A 393 3.89 -10.45 -0.87
C ASN A 393 3.14 -11.51 -0.05
N PRO A 394 1.86 -11.80 -0.36
CA PRO A 394 1.06 -12.75 0.41
C PRO A 394 1.58 -14.19 0.44
N VAL A 395 2.53 -14.57 -0.43
CA VAL A 395 3.17 -15.90 -0.37
C VAL A 395 3.93 -16.10 0.94
N PHE A 396 4.49 -15.03 1.49
CA PHE A 396 5.28 -15.09 2.71
C PHE A 396 4.37 -15.33 3.89
N THR A 397 4.38 -16.57 4.38
CA THR A 397 3.61 -17.05 5.52
C THR A 397 4.53 -17.90 6.38
N GLU A 398 4.15 -18.15 7.63
CA GLU A 398 4.93 -19.08 8.47
C GLU A 398 5.07 -20.47 7.81
N LYS A 399 4.00 -20.94 7.15
CA LYS A 399 4.02 -22.17 6.37
C LYS A 399 5.04 -22.11 5.22
N TYR A 400 5.17 -20.98 4.54
CA TYR A 400 6.19 -20.81 3.50
C TYR A 400 7.59 -20.99 4.07
N PHE A 401 7.93 -20.23 5.11
CA PHE A 401 9.29 -20.24 5.68
C PHE A 401 9.67 -21.57 6.32
N ARG A 402 8.74 -22.27 6.96
CA ARG A 402 8.99 -23.62 7.51
C ARG A 402 9.16 -24.71 6.44
N ASN A 403 8.77 -24.44 5.19
CA ASN A 403 8.87 -25.39 4.07
C ASN A 403 9.89 -24.99 3.00
N LEU A 404 10.72 -23.97 3.26
CA LEU A 404 11.80 -23.54 2.37
C LEU A 404 12.91 -24.59 2.21
#